data_AF-A0A4U6VRM8-F1
#
_entry.id   AF-A0A4U6VRM8-F1
#
_cell.length_a   1.000
_cell.length_b   1.000
_cell.length_c   1.000
_cell.angle_alpha   90.00
_cell.angle_beta   90.00
_cell.angle_gamma   90.00
#
_symmetry.space_group_name_H-M   'P 1'
#
loop_
_entity.id
_entity.type
_entity.pdbx_description
1 polymer ?
#
loop_
_entity_poly.entity_id
_entity_poly.type
_entity_poly.pdbx_seq_one_letter_code
_entity_poly.pdbx_strand_id
1 'polypeptide(L)'
;MEIKELMEKLKMPSDADLMKIAIADLNNSSVSLEDRQRALQELLVLVEPIDNANDLDKLGGLLPLIQELNNADEGIRTTSAWVLGKASQNNALVQNQILGYGALERLVNMGYSSSAAEAAKSLYAISSLIRDNEQGQELFLSENGYAMLQHILSTASTNIRLQKKVVSLLAYVADFQLSAGKSQAPFLSNHLFIKSVVDMISAPDLDLEEKALLAVRSLLQLTSADASDLQKFSGLDDTLDALRVQLDELTSQEERREYALEVEILRREVQIMFQQKFNQVLQHQMKNDK
;
A
#
# COMPACT_ATOMS: atom_id res chain seq x y z
N MET A 1 0.77 39.86 23.08
CA MET A 1 1.73 38.82 23.46
C MET A 1 1.47 37.67 22.52
N GLU A 2 2.42 37.39 21.64
CA GLU A 2 2.28 36.28 20.68
C GLU A 2 2.30 34.95 21.44
N ILE A 3 1.58 33.93 20.95
CA ILE A 3 1.49 32.61 21.61
C ILE A 3 2.89 32.06 21.92
N LYS A 4 3.87 32.33 21.04
CA LYS A 4 5.28 31.96 21.20
C LYS A 4 5.94 32.57 22.45
N GLU A 5 5.70 33.85 22.72
CA GLU A 5 6.23 34.54 23.92
C GLU A 5 5.59 34.01 25.21
N LEU A 6 4.34 33.54 25.15
CA LEU A 6 3.64 32.96 26.29
C LEU A 6 4.18 31.56 26.62
N MET A 7 4.44 30.73 25.59
CA MET A 7 5.01 29.39 25.74
C MET A 7 6.42 29.42 26.34
N GLU A 8 7.27 30.35 25.88
CA GLU A 8 8.62 30.54 26.43
C GLU A 8 8.58 30.97 27.91
N LYS A 9 7.67 31.89 28.26
CA LYS A 9 7.48 32.31 29.67
C LYS A 9 6.95 31.20 30.57
N LEU A 10 6.14 30.30 30.03
CA LEU A 10 5.58 29.16 30.76
C LEU A 10 6.51 27.93 30.79
N LYS A 11 7.70 28.00 30.17
CA LYS A 11 8.64 26.88 30.02
C LYS A 11 7.96 25.61 29.47
N MET A 12 7.02 25.79 28.54
CA MET A 12 6.42 24.63 27.89
C MET A 12 7.48 23.94 27.02
N PRO A 13 7.59 22.59 27.09
CA PRO A 13 8.53 21.88 26.24
C PRO A 13 8.18 22.09 24.76
N SER A 14 9.19 22.22 23.92
CA SER A 14 9.00 22.22 22.48
C SER A 14 8.68 20.82 21.97
N ASP A 15 8.13 20.70 20.76
CA ASP A 15 7.92 19.40 20.12
C ASP A 15 9.24 18.61 20.02
N ALA A 16 10.35 19.27 19.72
CA ALA A 16 11.67 18.65 19.71
C ALA A 16 12.10 18.12 21.10
N ASP A 17 11.73 18.80 22.19
CA ASP A 17 11.99 18.31 23.55
C ASP A 17 11.11 17.10 23.88
N LEU A 18 9.83 17.14 23.51
CA LEU A 18 8.91 16.02 23.68
C LEU A 18 9.36 14.79 22.87
N MET A 19 9.79 14.99 21.62
CA MET A 19 10.35 13.93 20.79
C MET A 19 11.57 13.30 21.44
N LYS A 20 12.50 14.10 21.99
CA LYS A 20 13.68 13.57 22.70
C LYS A 20 13.31 12.74 23.92
N ILE A 21 12.29 13.15 24.69
CA ILE A 21 11.79 12.39 25.84
C ILE A 21 11.27 11.04 25.39
N ALA A 22 10.38 11.01 24.39
CA ALA A 22 9.83 9.77 23.87
C ALA A 22 10.92 8.85 23.26
N ILE A 23 11.89 9.40 22.52
CA ILE A 23 13.04 8.66 21.97
C ILE A 23 13.92 8.09 23.11
N ALA A 24 14.10 8.81 24.20
CA ALA A 24 14.85 8.32 25.36
C ALA A 24 14.14 7.13 26.02
N ASP A 25 12.81 7.17 26.12
CA ASP A 25 12.01 6.06 26.63
C ASP A 25 12.12 4.81 25.74
N LEU A 26 12.11 4.97 24.41
CA LEU A 26 12.35 3.84 23.49
C LEU A 26 13.74 3.21 23.68
N ASN A 27 14.77 4.03 23.91
CA ASN A 27 16.13 3.52 24.13
C ASN A 27 16.34 2.93 25.54
N ASN A 28 15.43 3.16 26.48
CA ASN A 28 15.54 2.67 27.83
C ASN A 28 14.94 1.26 27.96
N SER A 29 15.78 0.24 28.11
CA SER A 29 15.31 -1.15 28.25
C SER A 29 14.52 -1.42 29.54
N SER A 30 14.54 -0.51 30.52
CA SER A 30 13.84 -0.68 31.80
C SER A 30 12.46 -0.04 31.86
N VAL A 31 12.01 0.69 30.82
CA VAL A 31 10.65 1.26 30.82
C VAL A 31 9.60 0.15 30.73
N SER A 32 8.44 0.38 31.33
CA SER A 32 7.32 -0.55 31.22
C SER A 32 6.80 -0.62 29.78
N LEU A 33 6.07 -1.70 29.45
CA LEU A 33 5.42 -1.83 28.15
C LEU A 33 4.42 -0.68 27.90
N GLU A 34 3.68 -0.26 28.92
CA GLU A 34 2.74 0.88 28.83
C GLU A 34 3.46 2.20 28.54
N ASP A 35 4.59 2.46 29.21
CA ASP A 35 5.36 3.68 28.99
C ASP A 35 6.01 3.68 27.60
N ARG A 36 6.52 2.53 27.15
CA ARG A 36 7.03 2.36 25.78
C ARG A 36 5.95 2.62 24.74
N GLN A 37 4.76 2.05 24.95
CA GLN A 37 3.61 2.28 24.08
C GLN A 37 3.19 3.76 24.10
N ARG A 38 3.23 4.43 25.26
CA ARG A 38 2.94 5.87 25.37
C ARG A 38 3.95 6.70 24.58
N ALA A 39 5.24 6.41 24.69
CA ALA A 39 6.28 7.09 23.92
C ALA A 39 6.05 6.95 22.40
N LEU A 40 5.64 5.77 21.92
CA LEU A 40 5.28 5.57 20.51
C LEU A 40 4.04 6.38 20.09
N GLN A 41 3.02 6.47 20.95
CA GLN A 41 1.82 7.28 20.67
C GLN A 41 2.14 8.78 20.66
N GLU A 42 3.02 9.24 21.53
CA GLU A 42 3.51 10.62 21.53
C GLU A 42 4.27 10.92 20.23
N LEU A 43 5.22 10.06 19.84
CA LEU A 43 5.92 10.21 18.56
C LEU A 43 4.95 10.19 17.37
N LEU A 44 3.91 9.35 17.40
CA LEU A 44 2.92 9.28 16.33
C LEU A 44 2.18 10.61 16.09
N VAL A 45 1.95 11.40 17.15
CA VAL A 45 1.37 12.75 17.03
C VAL A 45 2.45 13.74 16.63
N LEU A 46 3.62 13.69 17.27
CA LEU A 46 4.68 14.66 17.07
C LEU A 46 5.28 14.62 15.66
N VAL A 47 5.24 13.49 14.95
CA VAL A 47 5.71 13.39 13.56
C VAL A 47 4.65 13.79 12.52
N GLU A 48 3.45 14.24 12.93
CA GLU A 48 2.46 14.77 11.99
C GLU A 48 2.95 16.01 11.22
N PRO A 49 3.55 17.02 11.87
CA PRO A 49 4.14 18.15 11.16
C PRO A 49 5.40 17.71 10.41
N ILE A 50 5.50 18.12 9.15
CA ILE A 50 6.63 17.76 8.26
C ILE A 50 7.99 18.17 8.84
N ASP A 51 8.06 19.31 9.53
CA ASP A 51 9.30 19.78 10.15
C ASP A 51 9.77 18.85 11.27
N ASN A 52 8.85 18.41 12.13
CA ASN A 52 9.15 17.45 13.19
C ASN A 52 9.54 16.08 12.62
N ALA A 53 8.83 15.60 11.59
CA ALA A 53 9.19 14.37 10.89
C ALA A 53 10.63 14.45 10.32
N ASN A 54 11.01 15.59 9.74
CA ASN A 54 12.36 15.83 9.21
C ASN A 54 13.44 15.88 10.30
N ASP A 55 13.07 16.24 11.54
CA ASP A 55 13.99 16.26 12.68
C ASP A 55 14.10 14.90 13.38
N LEU A 56 13.19 13.95 13.13
CA LEU A 56 13.15 12.64 13.78
C LEU A 56 14.49 11.89 13.72
N ASP A 57 15.12 11.82 12.54
CA ASP A 57 16.43 11.17 12.37
C ASP A 57 17.56 11.96 13.04
N LYS A 58 17.52 13.29 12.96
CA LYS A 58 18.52 14.18 13.58
C LYS A 58 18.51 14.05 15.11
N LEU A 59 17.33 13.78 15.67
CA LEU A 59 17.13 13.51 17.10
C LEU A 59 17.44 12.05 17.49
N GLY A 60 17.87 11.21 16.54
CA GLY A 60 18.20 9.81 16.77
C GLY A 60 16.99 8.90 16.94
N GLY A 61 15.81 9.31 16.46
CA GLY A 61 14.55 8.59 16.67
C GLY A 61 14.26 7.47 15.67
N LEU A 62 14.82 7.49 14.46
CA LEU A 62 14.52 6.47 13.45
C LEU A 62 15.05 5.09 13.82
N LEU A 63 16.30 5.00 14.28
CA LEU A 63 16.91 3.72 14.65
C LEU A 63 16.13 2.97 15.76
N PRO A 64 15.77 3.58 16.90
CA PRO A 64 14.97 2.89 17.91
C PRO A 64 13.58 2.52 17.39
N LEU A 65 12.90 3.38 16.61
CA LEU A 65 11.62 3.03 15.99
C LEU A 65 11.71 1.80 15.07
N ILE A 66 12.79 1.68 14.29
CA ILE A 66 13.01 0.53 13.41
C ILE A 66 13.34 -0.73 14.21
N GLN A 67 14.05 -0.60 15.34
CA GLN A 67 14.31 -1.73 16.25
C GLN A 67 13.00 -2.28 16.84
N GLU A 68 12.06 -1.41 17.21
CA GLU A 68 10.74 -1.77 17.74
C GLU A 68 9.88 -2.58 16.76
N LEU A 69 10.18 -2.58 15.45
CA LEU A 69 9.52 -3.48 14.49
C LEU A 69 9.76 -4.97 14.79
N ASN A 70 10.73 -5.32 15.65
CA ASN A 70 11.00 -6.69 16.09
C ASN A 70 10.66 -6.91 17.57
N ASN A 71 9.93 -5.99 18.20
CA ASN A 71 9.52 -6.15 19.59
C ASN A 71 8.67 -7.42 19.75
N ALA A 72 8.73 -8.07 20.92
CA ALA A 72 7.89 -9.23 21.20
C ALA A 72 6.39 -8.87 21.24
N ASP A 73 6.06 -7.64 21.63
CA ASP A 73 4.69 -7.15 21.71
C ASP A 73 4.15 -6.67 20.35
N GLU A 74 2.96 -7.16 19.99
CA GLU A 74 2.27 -6.82 18.74
C GLU A 74 1.89 -5.33 18.65
N GLY A 75 1.45 -4.75 19.76
CA GLY A 75 1.03 -3.35 19.83
C GLY A 75 2.20 -2.39 19.59
N ILE A 76 3.37 -2.73 20.13
CA ILE A 76 4.61 -1.99 19.92
C ILE A 76 5.05 -2.04 18.45
N ARG A 77 5.08 -3.23 17.83
CA ARG A 77 5.41 -3.37 16.40
C ARG A 77 4.42 -2.57 15.53
N THR A 78 3.12 -2.73 15.79
CA THR A 78 2.02 -2.04 15.10
C THR A 78 2.17 -0.53 15.16
N THR A 79 2.42 0.02 16.35
CA THR A 79 2.52 1.47 16.55
C THR A 79 3.79 2.02 15.93
N SER A 80 4.91 1.30 16.01
CA SER A 80 6.18 1.69 15.41
C SER A 80 6.09 1.78 13.88
N ALA A 81 5.50 0.78 13.23
CA ALA A 81 5.21 0.84 11.80
C ALA A 81 4.31 2.04 11.45
N TRP A 82 3.34 2.36 12.30
CA TRP A 82 2.48 3.52 12.10
C TRP A 82 3.25 4.85 12.19
N VAL A 83 4.12 5.02 13.18
CA VAL A 83 4.98 6.21 13.31
C VAL A 83 5.85 6.38 12.06
N LEU A 84 6.52 5.32 11.61
CA LEU A 84 7.35 5.34 10.40
C LEU A 84 6.54 5.69 9.14
N GLY A 85 5.36 5.09 8.99
CA GLY A 85 4.47 5.38 7.87
C GLY A 85 3.95 6.81 7.85
N LYS A 86 3.75 7.41 9.02
CA LYS A 86 3.27 8.79 9.13
C LYS A 86 4.39 9.80 8.86
N ALA A 87 5.56 9.57 9.45
CA ALA A 87 6.73 10.44 9.25
C ALA A 87 7.20 10.46 7.78
N SER A 88 7.06 9.35 7.06
CA SER A 88 7.47 9.22 5.65
C SER A 88 6.40 9.59 4.63
N GLN A 89 5.15 9.81 5.04
CA GLN A 89 4.06 10.06 4.09
C GLN A 89 4.31 11.35 3.30
N ASN A 90 4.45 11.22 1.98
CA ASN A 90 4.76 12.33 1.07
C ASN A 90 6.03 13.11 1.49
N ASN A 91 7.01 12.44 2.10
CA ASN A 91 8.22 13.07 2.63
C ASN A 91 9.48 12.33 2.15
N ALA A 92 10.02 12.76 1.01
CA ALA A 92 11.18 12.13 0.36
C ALA A 92 12.43 12.05 1.25
N LEU A 93 12.65 13.03 2.13
CA LEU A 93 13.78 13.02 3.05
C LEU A 93 13.66 11.83 4.02
N VAL A 94 12.53 11.74 4.71
CA VAL A 94 12.29 10.70 5.72
C VAL A 94 12.14 9.32 5.08
N GLN A 95 11.52 9.23 3.89
CA GLN A 95 11.48 7.99 3.10
C GLN A 95 12.90 7.45 2.88
N ASN A 96 13.80 8.27 2.35
CA ASN A 96 15.17 7.85 2.03
C ASN A 96 15.98 7.50 3.30
N GLN A 97 15.78 8.22 4.40
CA GLN A 97 16.40 7.88 5.68
C GLN A 97 15.95 6.50 6.17
N ILE A 98 14.64 6.24 6.20
CA ILE A 98 14.08 4.96 6.66
C ILE A 98 14.54 3.80 5.75
N LEU A 99 14.54 4.00 4.43
CA LEU A 99 15.07 3.02 3.48
C LEU A 99 16.56 2.75 3.70
N GLY A 100 17.35 3.80 3.97
CA GLY A 100 18.79 3.71 4.25
C GLY A 100 19.13 2.88 5.49
N TYR A 101 18.22 2.77 6.46
CA TYR A 101 18.35 1.90 7.62
C TYR A 101 17.86 0.45 7.39
N GLY A 102 17.43 0.10 6.17
CA GLY A 102 16.96 -1.25 5.85
C GLY A 102 15.62 -1.61 6.50
N ALA A 103 14.77 -0.63 6.82
CA ALA A 103 13.49 -0.89 7.47
C ALA A 103 12.48 -1.63 6.58
N LEU A 104 12.64 -1.54 5.25
CA LEU A 104 11.65 -2.09 4.30
C LEU A 104 11.53 -3.60 4.40
N GLU A 105 12.64 -4.35 4.49
CA GLU A 105 12.66 -5.80 4.68
C GLU A 105 11.84 -6.19 5.94
N ARG A 106 12.05 -5.47 7.04
CA ARG A 106 11.33 -5.72 8.31
C ARG A 106 9.84 -5.47 8.18
N LEU A 107 9.46 -4.37 7.52
CA LEU A 107 8.06 -4.06 7.26
C LEU A 107 7.42 -5.12 6.35
N VAL A 108 8.14 -5.57 5.31
CA VAL A 108 7.68 -6.66 4.43
C VAL A 108 7.41 -7.94 5.23
N ASN A 109 8.35 -8.34 6.09
CA ASN A 109 8.19 -9.50 6.97
C ASN A 109 6.98 -9.35 7.92
N MET A 110 6.79 -8.16 8.50
CA MET A 110 5.64 -7.84 9.35
C MET A 110 4.29 -7.93 8.59
N GLY A 111 4.29 -7.73 7.27
CA GLY A 111 3.10 -7.91 6.44
C GLY A 111 2.60 -9.36 6.34
N TYR A 112 3.43 -10.35 6.68
CA TYR A 112 3.05 -11.76 6.79
C TYR A 112 2.47 -12.15 8.16
N SER A 113 2.29 -11.18 9.07
CA SER A 113 1.71 -11.44 10.39
C SER A 113 0.27 -11.95 10.27
N SER A 114 -0.11 -12.87 11.17
CA SER A 114 -1.50 -13.29 11.33
C SER A 114 -2.39 -12.20 11.95
N SER A 115 -1.80 -11.16 12.55
CA SER A 115 -2.54 -10.00 13.04
C SER A 115 -2.91 -9.07 11.89
N ALA A 116 -4.21 -8.89 11.68
CA ALA A 116 -4.71 -7.94 10.69
C ALA A 116 -4.31 -6.49 11.02
N ALA A 117 -4.11 -6.15 12.30
CA ALA A 117 -3.68 -4.82 12.71
C ALA A 117 -2.22 -4.57 12.30
N GLU A 118 -1.34 -5.55 12.53
CA GLU A 118 0.06 -5.48 12.09
C GLU A 118 0.17 -5.42 10.59
N ALA A 119 -0.45 -6.35 9.86
CA ALA A 119 -0.42 -6.37 8.41
C ALA A 119 -0.93 -5.05 7.81
N ALA A 120 -1.99 -4.46 8.40
CA ALA A 120 -2.50 -3.17 7.95
C ALA A 120 -1.54 -2.00 8.19
N LYS A 121 -0.81 -1.98 9.31
CA LYS A 121 0.15 -0.90 9.61
C LYS A 121 1.47 -1.07 8.88
N SER A 122 1.93 -2.31 8.69
CA SER A 122 3.02 -2.63 7.77
C SER A 122 2.71 -2.12 6.35
N LEU A 123 1.54 -2.49 5.80
CA LEU A 123 1.11 -2.06 4.47
C LEU A 123 1.01 -0.53 4.36
N TYR A 124 0.50 0.14 5.39
CA TYR A 124 0.47 1.61 5.43
C TYR A 124 1.88 2.20 5.37
N ALA A 125 2.80 1.71 6.21
CA ALA A 125 4.18 2.19 6.24
C ALA A 125 4.90 1.99 4.90
N ILE A 126 4.79 0.80 4.32
CA ILE A 126 5.36 0.49 3.00
C ILE A 126 4.76 1.40 1.94
N SER A 127 3.43 1.55 1.90
CA SER A 127 2.79 2.46 0.95
C SER A 127 3.30 3.89 1.08
N SER A 128 3.54 4.39 2.29
CA SER A 128 4.12 5.71 2.51
C SER A 128 5.58 5.79 2.05
N LEU A 129 6.36 4.73 2.22
CA LEU A 129 7.78 4.68 1.87
C LEU A 129 8.03 4.64 0.37
N ILE A 130 7.20 3.92 -0.38
CA ILE A 130 7.49 3.61 -1.79
C ILE A 130 6.75 4.53 -2.77
N ARG A 131 5.72 5.25 -2.33
CA ARG A 131 5.03 6.22 -3.17
C ARG A 131 5.94 7.40 -3.48
N ASP A 132 6.04 7.68 -4.77
CA ASP A 132 6.86 8.71 -5.40
C ASP A 132 8.36 8.57 -5.08
N ASN A 133 8.79 7.35 -4.76
CA ASN A 133 10.16 7.00 -4.42
C ASN A 133 10.63 5.79 -5.24
N GLU A 134 11.31 6.05 -6.35
CA GLU A 134 11.80 5.02 -7.28
C GLU A 134 12.68 3.97 -6.58
N GLN A 135 13.63 4.40 -5.74
CA GLN A 135 14.47 3.50 -4.96
C GLN A 135 13.62 2.59 -4.06
N GLY A 136 12.64 3.16 -3.33
CA GLY A 136 11.73 2.42 -2.47
C GLY A 136 10.90 1.38 -3.24
N GLN A 137 10.45 1.70 -4.45
CA GLN A 137 9.73 0.74 -5.29
C GLN A 137 10.61 -0.40 -5.77
N GLU A 138 11.84 -0.12 -6.19
CA GLU A 138 12.79 -1.16 -6.59
C GLU A 138 13.14 -2.08 -5.41
N LEU A 139 13.41 -1.51 -4.24
CA LEU A 139 13.64 -2.27 -3.02
C LEU A 139 12.43 -3.14 -2.66
N PHE A 140 11.20 -2.59 -2.72
CA PHE A 140 9.98 -3.36 -2.43
C PHE A 140 9.83 -4.59 -3.33
N LEU A 141 10.18 -4.46 -4.61
CA LEU A 141 10.16 -5.59 -5.54
C LEU A 141 11.27 -6.60 -5.23
N SER A 142 12.47 -6.13 -4.89
CA SER A 142 13.60 -7.00 -4.52
C SER A 142 13.34 -7.81 -3.24
N GLU A 143 12.55 -7.26 -2.31
CA GLU A 143 12.13 -7.90 -1.06
C GLU A 143 10.91 -8.82 -1.24
N ASN A 144 10.52 -9.17 -2.47
CA ASN A 144 9.32 -9.95 -2.78
C ASN A 144 8.02 -9.36 -2.18
N GLY A 145 7.91 -8.03 -2.14
CA GLY A 145 6.77 -7.34 -1.53
C GLY A 145 5.40 -7.72 -2.12
N TYR A 146 5.35 -8.16 -3.37
CA TYR A 146 4.12 -8.65 -3.99
C TYR A 146 3.61 -9.97 -3.37
N ALA A 147 4.51 -10.87 -2.94
CA ALA A 147 4.13 -12.11 -2.28
C ALA A 147 3.47 -11.83 -0.91
N MET A 148 3.90 -10.76 -0.26
CA MET A 148 3.26 -10.24 0.96
C MET A 148 1.88 -9.65 0.65
N LEU A 149 1.72 -8.87 -0.44
CA LEU A 149 0.39 -8.39 -0.85
C LEU A 149 -0.58 -9.56 -1.10
N GLN A 150 -0.10 -10.61 -1.79
CA GLN A 150 -0.88 -11.82 -2.00
C GLN A 150 -1.25 -12.49 -0.68
N HIS A 151 -0.29 -12.63 0.24
CA HIS A 151 -0.54 -13.20 1.55
C HIS A 151 -1.63 -12.42 2.30
N ILE A 152 -1.53 -11.09 2.35
CA ILE A 152 -2.52 -10.23 3.01
C ILE A 152 -3.91 -10.42 2.39
N LEU A 153 -4.04 -10.48 1.06
CA LEU A 153 -5.35 -10.76 0.44
C LEU A 153 -5.91 -12.13 0.84
N SER A 154 -5.06 -13.14 0.96
CA SER A 154 -5.48 -14.49 1.32
C SER A 154 -5.93 -14.61 2.78
N THR A 155 -5.32 -13.86 3.70
CA THR A 155 -5.63 -13.91 5.14
C THR A 155 -6.68 -12.90 5.57
N ALA A 156 -6.79 -11.77 4.87
CA ALA A 156 -7.72 -10.68 5.16
C ALA A 156 -8.95 -10.68 4.23
N SER A 157 -9.39 -11.85 3.75
CA SER A 157 -10.44 -12.00 2.74
C SER A 157 -11.79 -11.38 3.11
N THR A 158 -12.04 -11.14 4.39
CA THR A 158 -13.26 -10.49 4.90
C THR A 158 -13.07 -9.01 5.24
N ASN A 159 -11.84 -8.49 5.22
CA ASN A 159 -11.53 -7.10 5.57
C ASN A 159 -11.43 -6.23 4.31
N ILE A 160 -12.58 -5.75 3.85
CA ILE A 160 -12.71 -4.89 2.65
C ILE A 160 -11.77 -3.68 2.71
N ARG A 161 -11.59 -3.06 3.89
CA ARG A 161 -10.70 -1.90 4.04
C ARG A 161 -9.24 -2.24 3.76
N LEU A 162 -8.80 -3.43 4.18
CA LEU A 162 -7.43 -3.89 3.93
C LEU A 162 -7.27 -4.35 2.48
N GLN A 163 -8.26 -5.05 1.92
CA GLN A 163 -8.30 -5.41 0.49
C GLN A 163 -8.12 -4.19 -0.40
N LYS A 164 -8.91 -3.12 -0.19
CA LYS A 164 -8.79 -1.84 -0.90
C LYS A 164 -7.36 -1.29 -0.88
N LYS A 165 -6.71 -1.29 0.29
CA LYS A 165 -5.34 -0.79 0.43
C LYS A 165 -4.35 -1.64 -0.37
N VAL A 166 -4.51 -2.96 -0.34
CA VAL A 166 -3.64 -3.87 -1.09
C VAL A 166 -3.80 -3.67 -2.60
N VAL A 167 -5.03 -3.69 -3.12
CA VAL A 167 -5.26 -3.53 -4.56
C VAL A 167 -4.88 -2.13 -5.06
N SER A 168 -5.07 -1.09 -4.25
CA SER A 168 -4.58 0.27 -4.58
C SER A 168 -3.06 0.36 -4.60
N LEU A 169 -2.36 -0.35 -3.72
CA LEU A 169 -0.89 -0.38 -3.77
C LEU A 169 -0.40 -1.21 -4.96
N LEU A 170 -1.07 -2.32 -5.26
CA LEU A 170 -0.76 -3.15 -6.43
C LEU A 170 -0.90 -2.37 -7.74
N ALA A 171 -2.01 -1.65 -7.92
CA ALA A 171 -2.23 -0.78 -9.09
C ALA A 171 -1.10 0.25 -9.22
N TYR A 172 -0.76 0.92 -8.11
CA TYR A 172 0.29 1.93 -8.10
C TYR A 172 1.67 1.37 -8.48
N VAL A 173 2.07 0.23 -7.92
CA VAL A 173 3.35 -0.41 -8.25
C VAL A 173 3.36 -0.89 -9.70
N ALA A 174 2.23 -1.40 -10.21
CA ALA A 174 2.11 -1.80 -11.61
C ALA A 174 2.25 -0.60 -12.57
N ASP A 175 1.59 0.53 -12.28
CA ASP A 175 1.69 1.77 -13.05
C ASP A 175 3.12 2.35 -13.05
N PHE A 176 3.83 2.23 -11.92
CA PHE A 176 5.23 2.61 -11.86
C PHE A 176 6.11 1.74 -12.76
N GLN A 177 5.93 0.42 -12.76
CA GLN A 177 6.68 -0.48 -13.65
C GLN A 177 6.44 -0.15 -15.13
N LEU A 178 5.20 0.16 -15.49
CA LEU A 178 4.83 0.60 -16.84
C LEU A 178 5.55 1.91 -17.22
N SER A 179 5.56 2.88 -16.31
CA SER A 179 6.21 4.18 -16.51
C SER A 179 7.73 4.07 -16.62
N ALA A 180 8.33 3.11 -15.90
CA ALA A 180 9.76 2.79 -15.97
C ALA A 180 10.15 1.96 -17.21
N GLY A 181 9.20 1.64 -18.10
CA GLY A 181 9.44 0.83 -19.30
C GLY A 181 9.78 -0.64 -19.00
N LYS A 182 9.56 -1.11 -17.77
CA LYS A 182 9.81 -2.49 -17.37
C LYS A 182 8.65 -3.36 -17.88
N SER A 183 8.99 -4.38 -18.67
CA SER A 183 8.04 -5.37 -19.20
C SER A 183 8.23 -6.69 -18.44
N GLN A 184 7.14 -7.32 -18.00
CA GLN A 184 7.10 -8.52 -17.14
C GLN A 184 7.43 -8.25 -15.68
N ALA A 185 6.40 -8.01 -14.88
CA ALA A 185 6.54 -7.84 -13.45
C ALA A 185 6.42 -9.19 -12.71
N PRO A 186 7.21 -9.43 -11.64
CA PRO A 186 7.19 -10.67 -10.88
C PRO A 186 5.80 -11.12 -10.39
N PHE A 187 4.90 -10.18 -10.11
CA PHE A 187 3.53 -10.50 -9.67
C PHE A 187 2.65 -11.15 -10.73
N LEU A 188 2.96 -11.04 -12.03
CA LEU A 188 2.26 -11.78 -13.07
C LEU A 188 2.53 -13.28 -12.98
N SER A 189 3.52 -13.75 -12.23
CA SER A 189 3.81 -15.18 -12.11
C SER A 189 2.73 -15.98 -11.38
N ASN A 190 1.95 -15.35 -10.48
CA ASN A 190 1.00 -16.06 -9.63
C ASN A 190 -0.45 -15.92 -10.10
N HIS A 191 -0.97 -16.96 -10.75
CA HIS A 191 -2.35 -17.00 -11.23
C HIS A 191 -3.40 -16.76 -10.12
N LEU A 192 -3.21 -17.34 -8.93
CA LEU A 192 -4.18 -17.21 -7.82
C LEU A 192 -4.27 -15.77 -7.31
N PHE A 193 -3.15 -15.05 -7.31
CA PHE A 193 -3.12 -13.64 -6.93
C PHE A 193 -3.93 -12.79 -7.92
N ILE A 194 -3.69 -12.96 -9.23
CA ILE A 194 -4.44 -12.24 -10.27
C ILE A 194 -5.93 -12.61 -10.21
N LYS A 195 -6.25 -13.89 -10.04
CA LYS A 195 -7.64 -14.36 -9.92
C LYS A 195 -8.36 -13.71 -8.73
N SER A 196 -7.67 -13.58 -7.59
CA SER A 196 -8.23 -12.91 -6.40
C SER A 196 -8.53 -11.43 -6.66
N VAL A 197 -7.70 -10.74 -7.45
CA VAL A 197 -7.95 -9.35 -7.88
C VAL A 197 -9.15 -9.27 -8.82
N VAL A 198 -9.28 -10.20 -9.78
CA VAL A 198 -10.45 -10.29 -10.67
C VAL A 198 -11.73 -10.54 -9.86
N ASP A 199 -11.71 -11.46 -8.91
CA ASP A 199 -12.88 -11.79 -8.08
C ASP A 199 -13.38 -10.60 -7.24
N MET A 200 -12.48 -9.68 -6.86
CA MET A 200 -12.84 -8.46 -6.14
C MET A 200 -13.64 -7.45 -6.97
N ILE A 201 -13.68 -7.57 -8.30
CA ILE A 201 -14.58 -6.77 -9.16
C ILE A 201 -16.05 -7.16 -8.95
N SER A 202 -16.32 -8.34 -8.38
CA SER A 202 -17.67 -8.79 -8.00
C SER A 202 -17.97 -8.61 -6.50
N ALA A 203 -17.12 -7.89 -5.76
CA ALA A 203 -17.34 -7.64 -4.34
C ALA A 203 -18.46 -6.63 -4.13
N PRO A 204 -19.32 -6.74 -3.10
CA PRO A 204 -20.44 -5.83 -2.85
C PRO A 204 -19.99 -4.47 -2.25
N ASP A 205 -18.97 -3.85 -2.83
CA ASP A 205 -18.41 -2.56 -2.45
C ASP A 205 -17.81 -1.87 -3.69
N LEU A 206 -18.54 -0.88 -4.21
CA LEU A 206 -18.20 -0.16 -5.46
C LEU A 206 -16.79 0.46 -5.45
N ASP A 207 -16.32 0.88 -4.28
CA ASP A 207 -14.99 1.48 -4.11
C ASP A 207 -13.87 0.41 -4.12
N LEU A 208 -14.17 -0.84 -3.75
CA LEU A 208 -13.28 -1.98 -3.96
C LEU A 208 -13.32 -2.44 -5.42
N GLU A 209 -14.51 -2.48 -6.05
CA GLU A 209 -14.67 -2.83 -7.47
C GLU A 209 -13.84 -1.89 -8.36
N GLU A 210 -13.93 -0.57 -8.15
CA GLU A 210 -13.14 0.43 -8.86
C GLU A 210 -11.63 0.19 -8.70
N LYS A 211 -11.16 -0.02 -7.47
CA LYS A 211 -9.73 -0.26 -7.20
C LYS A 211 -9.24 -1.57 -7.81
N ALA A 212 -10.08 -2.60 -7.82
CA ALA A 212 -9.79 -3.86 -8.48
C ALA A 212 -9.70 -3.68 -9.99
N LEU A 213 -10.60 -2.90 -10.61
CA LEU A 213 -10.53 -2.54 -12.04
C LEU A 213 -9.25 -1.78 -12.37
N LEU A 214 -8.85 -0.79 -11.56
CA LEU A 214 -7.59 -0.06 -11.73
C LEU A 214 -6.40 -1.02 -11.69
N ALA A 215 -6.36 -1.92 -10.72
CA ALA A 215 -5.31 -2.93 -10.63
C ALA A 215 -5.31 -3.85 -11.87
N VAL A 216 -6.47 -4.40 -12.26
CA VAL A 216 -6.58 -5.27 -13.46
C VAL A 216 -6.13 -4.53 -14.72
N ARG A 217 -6.50 -3.26 -14.89
CA ARG A 217 -6.04 -2.43 -16.01
C ARG A 217 -4.52 -2.39 -16.09
N SER A 218 -3.85 -2.00 -15.00
CA SER A 218 -2.39 -1.89 -14.96
C SER A 218 -1.71 -3.24 -15.15
N LEU A 219 -2.26 -4.31 -14.56
CA LEU A 219 -1.78 -5.68 -14.72
C LEU A 219 -1.91 -6.17 -16.17
N LEU A 220 -3.03 -5.88 -16.84
CA LEU A 220 -3.24 -6.23 -18.25
C LEU A 220 -2.23 -5.54 -19.17
N GLN A 221 -1.87 -4.29 -18.91
CA GLN A 221 -0.85 -3.60 -19.71
C GLN A 221 0.52 -4.27 -19.59
N LEU A 222 0.86 -4.81 -18.41
CA LEU A 222 2.11 -5.52 -18.15
C LEU A 222 2.18 -6.94 -18.73
N THR A 223 1.05 -7.50 -19.19
CA THR A 223 1.04 -8.81 -19.84
C THR A 223 1.85 -8.81 -21.13
N SER A 224 2.58 -9.90 -21.35
CA SER A 224 3.26 -10.16 -22.61
C SER A 224 2.27 -10.58 -23.72
N ALA A 225 2.78 -10.90 -24.91
CA ALA A 225 1.99 -11.51 -25.98
C ALA A 225 1.75 -13.02 -25.77
N ASP A 226 2.14 -13.59 -24.62
CA ASP A 226 1.99 -15.00 -24.33
C ASP A 226 0.58 -15.31 -23.80
N ALA A 227 -0.04 -16.35 -24.35
CA ALA A 227 -1.38 -16.77 -23.96
C ALA A 227 -1.49 -17.15 -22.47
N SER A 228 -0.40 -17.68 -21.88
CA SER A 228 -0.35 -18.04 -20.46
C SER A 228 -0.52 -16.85 -19.53
N ASP A 229 -0.16 -15.63 -19.96
CA ASP A 229 -0.37 -14.43 -19.15
C ASP A 229 -1.84 -14.03 -19.12
N LEU A 230 -2.54 -14.09 -20.26
CA LEU A 230 -3.97 -13.78 -20.32
C LEU A 230 -4.84 -14.82 -19.63
N GLN A 231 -4.45 -16.10 -19.66
CA GLN A 231 -5.14 -17.15 -18.90
C GLN A 231 -5.22 -16.84 -17.40
N LYS A 232 -4.31 -16.01 -16.88
CA LYS A 232 -4.32 -15.64 -15.45
C LYS A 232 -5.53 -14.78 -15.06
N PHE A 233 -6.16 -14.13 -16.03
CA PHE A 233 -7.36 -13.29 -15.87
C PHE A 233 -8.65 -14.09 -16.16
N SER A 234 -8.64 -15.42 -15.95
CA SER A 234 -9.80 -16.27 -16.19
C SER A 234 -11.07 -15.77 -15.48
N GLY A 235 -12.17 -15.68 -16.23
CA GLY A 235 -13.46 -15.19 -15.74
C GLY A 235 -13.61 -13.67 -15.75
N LEU A 236 -12.60 -12.91 -16.19
CA LEU A 236 -12.69 -11.45 -16.25
C LEU A 236 -13.84 -10.96 -17.14
N ASP A 237 -14.08 -11.61 -18.29
CA ASP A 237 -15.17 -11.24 -19.21
C ASP A 237 -16.55 -11.36 -18.53
N ASP A 238 -16.83 -12.51 -17.92
CA ASP A 238 -18.07 -12.77 -17.17
C ASP A 238 -18.23 -11.78 -16.00
N THR A 239 -17.13 -11.49 -15.28
CA THR A 239 -17.12 -10.55 -14.16
C THR A 239 -17.40 -9.11 -14.62
N LEU A 240 -16.82 -8.67 -15.74
CA LEU A 240 -17.07 -7.34 -16.30
C LEU A 240 -18.49 -7.22 -16.85
N ASP A 241 -19.09 -8.29 -17.37
CA ASP A 241 -20.48 -8.28 -17.80
C ASP A 241 -21.46 -8.23 -16.61
N ALA A 242 -21.17 -8.96 -15.54
CA ALA A 242 -21.95 -8.88 -14.31
C ALA A 242 -21.90 -7.47 -13.69
N LEU A 243 -20.71 -6.86 -13.63
CA LEU A 243 -20.56 -5.49 -13.12
C LEU A 243 -21.29 -4.48 -13.99
N ARG A 244 -21.33 -4.66 -15.32
CA ARG A 244 -22.10 -3.79 -16.22
C ARG A 244 -23.59 -3.76 -15.84
N VAL A 245 -24.19 -4.93 -15.60
CA VAL A 245 -25.60 -5.02 -15.19
C VAL A 245 -25.85 -4.30 -13.87
N GLN A 246 -24.97 -4.49 -12.89
CA GLN A 246 -25.02 -3.80 -11.60
C GLN A 246 -24.91 -2.27 -11.75
N LEU A 247 -24.00 -1.78 -12.59
CA LEU A 247 -23.82 -0.34 -12.83
C LEU A 247 -25.01 0.28 -13.58
N ASP A 248 -25.62 -0.44 -14.52
CA ASP A 248 -26.87 -0.01 -15.19
C ASP A 248 -28.01 0.21 -14.16
N GLU A 249 -28.11 -0.65 -13.13
CA GLU A 249 -29.06 -0.46 -12.03
C GLU A 249 -28.70 0.73 -11.13
N LEU A 250 -27.43 0.89 -10.78
CA LEU A 250 -26.95 1.99 -9.93
C LEU A 250 -27.05 3.37 -10.59
N THR A 251 -26.86 3.45 -11.91
CA THR A 251 -27.00 4.71 -12.66
C THR A 251 -28.45 5.22 -12.70
N SER A 252 -29.42 4.35 -12.39
CA SER A 252 -30.82 4.73 -12.21
C SER A 252 -31.10 5.36 -10.84
N GLN A 253 -30.14 5.32 -9.90
CA GLN A 253 -30.24 5.91 -8.56
C GLN A 253 -29.53 7.27 -8.52
N GLU A 254 -30.25 8.36 -8.27
CA GLU A 254 -29.69 9.74 -8.33
C GLU A 254 -28.43 9.94 -7.48
N GLU A 255 -28.42 9.43 -6.24
CA GLU A 255 -27.30 9.65 -5.30
C GLU A 255 -25.99 8.97 -5.71
N ARG A 256 -26.05 7.89 -6.49
CA ARG A 256 -24.87 7.09 -6.87
C ARG A 256 -24.53 7.18 -8.36
N ARG A 257 -25.33 7.94 -9.12
CA ARG A 257 -25.26 7.97 -10.58
C ARG A 257 -23.91 8.43 -11.10
N GLU A 258 -23.39 9.55 -10.60
CA GLU A 258 -22.12 10.12 -11.09
C GLU A 258 -20.96 9.15 -10.86
N TYR A 259 -20.83 8.63 -9.63
CA TYR A 259 -19.77 7.69 -9.30
C TYR A 259 -19.90 6.36 -10.06
N ALA A 260 -21.13 5.82 -10.22
CA ALA A 260 -21.35 4.62 -11.02
C ALA A 260 -20.98 4.82 -12.50
N LEU A 261 -21.18 6.02 -13.06
CA LEU A 261 -20.75 6.34 -14.43
C LEU A 261 -19.22 6.35 -14.56
N GLU A 262 -18.49 6.86 -13.57
CA GLU A 262 -17.02 6.83 -13.57
C GLU A 262 -16.50 5.39 -13.55
N VAL A 263 -17.08 4.53 -12.70
CA VAL A 263 -16.73 3.10 -12.65
C VAL A 263 -17.08 2.38 -13.96
N GLU A 264 -18.22 2.71 -14.60
CA GLU A 264 -18.59 2.13 -15.91
C GLU A 264 -17.61 2.52 -17.02
N ILE A 265 -17.11 3.76 -17.02
CA ILE A 265 -16.08 4.20 -17.96
C ILE A 265 -14.81 3.36 -17.80
N LEU A 266 -14.36 3.18 -16.55
CA LEU A 266 -13.19 2.36 -16.25
C LEU A 266 -13.41 0.88 -16.63
N ARG A 267 -14.58 0.32 -16.32
CA ARG A 267 -14.95 -1.05 -16.68
C ARG A 267 -14.88 -1.27 -18.20
N ARG A 268 -15.41 -0.33 -19.00
CA ARG A 268 -15.31 -0.37 -20.47
C ARG A 268 -13.87 -0.30 -20.95
N GLU A 269 -13.04 0.54 -20.34
CA GLU A 269 -11.61 0.63 -20.66
C GLU A 269 -10.93 -0.73 -20.48
N VAL A 270 -11.15 -1.38 -19.33
CA VAL A 270 -10.59 -2.72 -19.02
C VAL A 270 -11.10 -3.76 -20.02
N GLN A 271 -12.40 -3.76 -20.33
CA GLN A 271 -13.00 -4.68 -21.30
C GLN A 271 -12.35 -4.57 -22.68
N ILE A 272 -12.22 -3.35 -23.21
CA ILE A 272 -11.61 -3.10 -24.52
C ILE A 272 -10.15 -3.56 -24.53
N MET A 273 -9.40 -3.25 -23.48
CA MET A 273 -8.01 -3.64 -23.34
C MET A 273 -7.83 -5.16 -23.32
N PHE A 274 -8.66 -5.86 -22.54
CA PHE A 274 -8.62 -7.31 -22.46
C PHE A 274 -8.90 -7.97 -23.82
N GLN A 275 -9.92 -7.50 -24.54
CA GLN A 275 -10.24 -7.99 -25.89
C GLN A 275 -9.12 -7.71 -26.90
N GLN A 276 -8.50 -6.53 -26.85
CA GLN A 276 -7.36 -6.18 -27.72
C GLN A 276 -6.18 -7.12 -27.48
N LYS A 277 -5.83 -7.37 -26.21
CA LYS A 277 -4.75 -8.30 -25.84
C LYS A 277 -5.08 -9.73 -26.28
N PHE A 278 -6.31 -10.19 -26.07
CA PHE A 278 -6.76 -11.51 -26.50
C PHE A 278 -6.62 -11.71 -28.02
N ASN A 279 -7.05 -10.72 -28.81
CA ASN A 279 -6.90 -10.75 -30.27
C ASN A 279 -5.42 -10.74 -30.71
N GLN A 280 -4.54 -10.01 -30.02
CA GLN A 280 -3.10 -10.02 -30.29
C GLN A 280 -2.49 -11.40 -30.07
N VAL A 281 -2.84 -12.07 -28.97
CA VAL A 281 -2.39 -13.44 -28.66
C VAL A 281 -2.85 -14.42 -29.74
N LEU A 282 -4.12 -14.38 -30.14
CA LEU A 282 -4.65 -15.24 -31.22
C LEU A 282 -3.89 -15.03 -32.53
N GLN A 283 -3.65 -13.77 -32.91
CA GLN A 283 -2.88 -13.45 -34.12
C GLN A 283 -1.43 -13.94 -34.04
N HIS A 284 -0.81 -13.92 -32.87
CA HIS A 284 0.55 -14.42 -32.66
C HIS A 284 0.61 -15.94 -32.80
N GLN A 285 -0.33 -16.67 -32.20
CA GLN A 285 -0.44 -18.13 -32.33
C GLN A 285 -0.65 -18.56 -33.79
N MET A 286 -1.57 -17.93 -34.51
CA MET A 286 -1.82 -18.22 -35.93
C MET A 286 -0.62 -17.94 -36.86
N LYS A 287 0.31 -17.08 -36.46
CA LYS A 287 1.55 -16.80 -37.20
C LYS A 287 2.65 -17.83 -36.91
N ASN A 288 2.69 -18.37 -35.70
CA ASN A 288 3.70 -19.36 -35.29
C ASN A 288 3.35 -20.80 -35.72
N ASP A 289 2.07 -21.07 -36.01
CA ASP A 289 1.59 -22.37 -36.52
C ASP A 289 1.70 -22.53 -38.06
N LYS A 290 2.27 -21.55 -38.77
CA LYS A 290 2.50 -21.56 -40.23
C LYS A 290 3.98 -21.67 -40.57
#